data_AF-A0A1I1NTY7-F1
#
_entry.id   AF-A0A1I1NTY7-F1
#
_cell.length_a   1.000
_cell.length_b   1.000
_cell.length_c   1.000
_cell.angle_alpha   90.00
_cell.angle_beta   90.00
_cell.angle_gamma   90.00
#
_symmetry.space_group_name_H-M   'P 1'
#
loop_
_entity.id
_entity.type
_entity.pdbx_description
1 polymer ?
#
loop_
_entity_poly.entity_id
_entity_poly.type
_entity_poly.pdbx_seq_one_letter_code
_entity_poly.pdbx_strand_id
1 'polypeptide(L)'
;MLADQAGTFEQMTEIEEVWQAVKRALTPEGIDFFIYLSVDPDFSHPHLLTNIPALYAGFPPQADPFLHHCCNSYAVTKTGVAYLPEHDYLPDEAKTFIQRARDSGFKTGLGLPMRLQGAARFGGFNLGTAMDREAFEARILPRREEFRLYCLLAHRRIEELTQQLALGSGEFPRPMIAPEHDEIAQLTPREREIAYLVAQGFSRKECARLCAISQHTVSDYLKSVYAKLGINDRIRLTQIFNAAGSDPIAPPD
;
A
#
# COMPACT_ATOMS: atom_id res chain seq x y z
N MET A 1 11.92 -0.63 -12.43
CA MET A 1 11.34 0.66 -11.97
C MET A 1 10.86 0.51 -10.54
N LEU A 2 10.66 1.58 -9.76
CA LEU A 2 10.17 1.46 -8.38
C LEU A 2 8.83 0.69 -8.31
N ALA A 3 7.98 0.87 -9.32
CA ALA A 3 6.73 0.12 -9.45
C ALA A 3 6.92 -1.41 -9.48
N ASP A 4 7.97 -1.92 -10.13
CA ASP A 4 8.23 -3.37 -10.22
C ASP A 4 8.68 -3.94 -8.86
N GLN A 5 9.40 -3.13 -8.07
CA GLN A 5 9.85 -3.52 -6.74
C GLN A 5 8.71 -3.54 -5.72
N ALA A 6 7.67 -2.73 -5.94
CA ALA A 6 6.53 -2.63 -5.02
C ALA A 6 5.72 -3.92 -4.93
N GLY A 7 5.72 -4.77 -5.96
CA GLY A 7 5.07 -6.08 -5.92
C GLY A 7 5.62 -6.99 -4.80
N THR A 8 6.86 -6.76 -4.35
CA THR A 8 7.45 -7.55 -3.26
C THR A 8 6.77 -7.30 -1.90
N PHE A 9 6.07 -6.17 -1.72
CA PHE A 9 5.37 -5.86 -0.46
C PHE A 9 4.27 -6.87 -0.13
N GLU A 10 3.68 -7.52 -1.14
CA GLU A 10 2.59 -8.50 -0.97
C GLU A 10 3.03 -9.70 -0.12
N GLN A 11 4.30 -10.08 -0.20
CA GLN A 11 4.85 -11.25 0.48
C GLN A 11 5.44 -10.93 1.86
N MET A 12 5.64 -9.65 2.19
CA MET A 12 6.28 -9.23 3.45
C MET A 12 5.28 -9.31 4.61
N THR A 13 5.63 -9.99 5.68
CA THR A 13 4.72 -10.20 6.84
C THR A 13 5.07 -9.32 8.03
N GLU A 14 6.22 -8.66 8.00
CA GLU A 14 6.68 -7.79 9.08
C GLU A 14 6.83 -6.34 8.62
N ILE A 15 6.46 -5.39 9.49
CA ILE A 15 6.58 -3.95 9.20
C ILE A 15 8.04 -3.56 8.92
N GLU A 16 8.98 -4.17 9.64
CA GLU A 16 10.41 -3.91 9.47
C GLU A 16 10.92 -4.36 8.08
N GLU A 17 10.36 -5.44 7.50
CA GLU A 17 10.71 -5.87 6.15
C GLU A 17 10.30 -4.82 5.10
N VAL A 18 9.07 -4.32 5.23
CA VAL A 18 8.55 -3.25 4.36
C VAL A 18 9.40 -1.99 4.50
N TRP A 19 9.74 -1.61 5.74
CA TRP A 19 10.58 -0.45 6.02
C TRP A 19 11.98 -0.56 5.40
N GLN A 20 12.62 -1.71 5.53
CA GLN A 20 13.94 -1.95 4.94
C GLN A 20 13.88 -1.99 3.41
N ALA A 21 12.82 -2.54 2.83
CA ALA A 21 12.60 -2.52 1.39
C ALA A 21 12.41 -1.09 0.86
N VAL A 22 11.69 -0.23 1.58
CA VAL A 22 11.55 1.19 1.23
C VAL A 22 12.91 1.89 1.19
N LYS A 23 13.70 1.78 2.27
CA LYS A 23 15.03 2.40 2.32
C LYS A 23 15.94 1.87 1.21
N ARG A 24 15.99 0.55 1.02
CA ARG A 24 16.84 -0.08 0.00
C ARG A 24 16.51 0.39 -1.41
N ALA A 25 15.22 0.57 -1.71
CA ALA A 25 14.77 1.03 -3.02
C ALA A 25 15.05 2.51 -3.25
N LEU A 26 14.88 3.36 -2.24
CA LEU A 26 14.90 4.82 -2.40
C LEU A 26 16.27 5.46 -2.13
N THR A 27 17.16 4.81 -1.38
CA THR A 27 18.51 5.31 -1.14
C THR A 27 19.34 5.47 -2.43
N PRO A 28 19.37 4.50 -3.37
CA PRO A 28 20.05 4.67 -4.65
C PRO A 28 19.46 5.81 -5.51
N GLU A 29 18.18 6.16 -5.29
CA GLU A 29 17.49 7.26 -5.96
C GLU A 29 17.85 8.64 -5.37
N GLY A 30 18.67 8.67 -4.32
CA GLY A 30 19.16 9.90 -3.68
C GLY A 30 18.37 10.33 -2.45
N ILE A 31 17.54 9.46 -1.87
CA ILE A 31 16.86 9.72 -0.59
C ILE A 31 17.74 9.25 0.58
N ASP A 32 18.11 10.18 1.45
CA ASP A 32 19.03 9.93 2.57
C ASP A 32 18.27 9.75 3.89
N PHE A 33 17.19 10.49 4.07
CA PHE A 33 16.46 10.60 5.33
C PHE A 33 15.03 10.12 5.14
N PHE A 34 14.59 9.26 6.03
CA PHE A 34 13.29 8.62 5.94
C PHE A 34 12.52 8.83 7.24
N ILE A 35 11.31 9.31 7.10
CA ILE A 35 10.33 9.41 8.17
C ILE A 35 9.03 8.83 7.62
N TYR A 36 8.50 7.81 8.30
CA TYR A 36 7.12 7.39 8.19
C TYR A 36 6.45 7.68 9.52
N LEU A 37 5.30 8.34 9.48
CA LEU A 37 4.54 8.67 10.68
C LEU A 37 3.05 8.55 10.40
N SER A 38 2.36 7.75 11.21
CA SER A 38 0.90 7.72 11.27
C SER A 38 0.38 7.78 12.71
N VAL A 39 -0.79 8.38 12.89
CA VAL A 39 -1.47 8.55 14.19
C VAL A 39 -2.96 8.24 14.05
N ASP A 40 -3.61 8.03 15.18
CA ASP A 40 -5.07 8.01 15.30
C ASP A 40 -5.67 9.42 15.08
N PRO A 41 -6.99 9.57 14.90
CA PRO A 41 -7.61 10.85 14.52
C PRO A 41 -7.42 11.96 15.57
N ASP A 42 -7.21 11.57 16.82
CA ASP A 42 -6.94 12.44 17.97
C ASP A 42 -5.44 12.65 18.23
N PHE A 43 -4.58 12.29 17.26
CA PHE A 43 -3.13 12.34 17.33
C PHE A 43 -2.50 11.36 18.34
N SER A 44 -3.28 10.44 18.90
CA SER A 44 -2.76 9.38 19.77
C SER A 44 -2.11 8.23 18.98
N HIS A 45 -1.48 7.30 19.71
CA HIS A 45 -0.80 6.11 19.19
C HIS A 45 0.07 6.36 17.93
N PRO A 46 1.11 7.20 18.05
CA PRO A 46 2.02 7.47 16.95
C PRO A 46 2.80 6.21 16.57
N HIS A 47 2.76 5.87 15.28
CA HIS A 47 3.59 4.85 14.68
C HIS A 47 4.66 5.56 13.83
N LEU A 48 5.86 5.68 14.41
CA LEU A 48 7.01 6.33 13.80
C LEU A 48 8.04 5.29 13.35
N LEU A 49 8.43 5.34 12.07
CA LEU A 49 9.62 4.66 11.55
C LEU A 49 10.57 5.72 10.97
N THR A 50 11.81 5.75 11.43
CA THR A 50 12.78 6.73 10.95
C THR A 50 14.22 6.24 11.04
N ASN A 51 15.08 6.72 10.14
CA ASN A 51 16.53 6.56 10.24
C ASN A 51 17.24 7.76 10.89
N ILE A 52 16.49 8.75 11.40
CA ILE A 52 17.02 9.91 12.12
C ILE A 52 16.40 10.03 13.53
N PRO A 53 16.56 9.03 14.41
CA PRO A 53 15.92 9.01 15.73
C PRO A 53 16.31 10.22 16.61
N ALA A 54 17.49 10.80 16.40
CA ALA A 54 17.94 11.99 17.12
C ALA A 54 17.06 13.24 16.87
N LEU A 55 16.33 13.29 15.75
CA LEU A 55 15.36 14.35 15.47
C LEU A 55 14.21 14.36 16.49
N TYR A 56 13.79 13.19 16.95
CA TYR A 56 12.67 13.01 17.87
C TYR A 56 13.10 12.90 19.34
N ALA A 57 14.40 13.00 19.66
CA ALA A 57 14.85 12.93 21.05
C ALA A 57 14.26 14.10 21.86
N GLY A 58 13.40 13.81 22.84
CA GLY A 58 12.69 14.83 23.62
C GLY A 58 11.65 15.62 22.82
N PHE A 59 11.26 15.15 21.62
CA PHE A 59 10.20 15.75 20.81
C PHE A 59 9.12 14.70 20.50
N PRO A 60 7.88 14.89 20.96
CA PRO A 60 6.83 13.90 20.76
C PRO A 60 6.46 13.77 19.27
N PRO A 61 6.44 12.57 18.68
CA PRO A 61 6.16 12.39 17.24
C PRO A 61 4.82 12.98 16.79
N GLN A 62 3.80 12.96 17.64
CA GLN A 62 2.48 13.54 17.34
C GLN A 62 2.48 15.07 17.17
N ALA A 63 3.54 15.76 17.61
CA ALA A 63 3.73 17.18 17.39
C ALA A 63 4.51 17.49 16.10
N ASP A 64 4.84 16.47 15.28
CA ASP A 64 5.56 16.66 14.03
C ASP A 64 4.74 17.54 13.06
N PRO A 65 5.30 18.66 12.56
CA PRO A 65 4.58 19.58 11.68
C PRO A 65 4.09 18.92 10.38
N PHE A 66 4.66 17.78 9.97
CA PHE A 66 4.15 17.01 8.85
C PHE A 66 2.67 16.62 9.05
N LEU A 67 2.28 16.15 10.24
CA LEU A 67 0.91 15.75 10.52
C LEU A 67 -0.07 16.93 10.44
N HIS A 68 0.35 18.09 10.94
CA HIS A 68 -0.52 19.28 11.05
C HIS A 68 -0.59 20.09 9.75
N HIS A 69 0.49 20.10 8.96
CA HIS A 69 0.63 21.01 7.82
C HIS A 69 0.71 20.32 6.46
N CYS A 70 1.06 19.03 6.41
CA CYS A 70 1.11 18.27 5.15
C CYS A 70 -0.10 17.33 4.99
N CYS A 71 -0.64 16.77 6.06
CA CYS A 71 -1.73 15.78 5.98
C CYS A 71 -3.15 16.35 5.86
N ASN A 72 -3.29 17.64 5.55
CA ASN A 72 -4.59 18.28 5.26
C ASN A 72 -5.00 18.18 3.79
N SER A 73 -4.08 17.80 2.90
CA SER A 73 -4.29 17.67 1.47
C SER A 73 -3.39 16.58 0.90
N TYR A 74 -3.78 16.04 -0.25
CA TYR A 74 -2.96 15.09 -1.00
C TYR A 74 -1.86 15.76 -1.83
N ALA A 75 -1.67 17.07 -1.72
CA ALA A 75 -0.59 17.78 -2.39
C ALA A 75 0.78 17.35 -1.83
N VAL A 76 1.72 17.05 -2.72
CA VAL A 76 3.11 16.83 -2.34
C VAL A 76 3.70 18.15 -1.85
N THR A 77 4.22 18.16 -0.63
CA THR A 77 4.79 19.35 0.00
C THR A 77 6.31 19.32 -0.10
N LYS A 78 6.95 20.42 -0.49
CA LYS A 78 8.41 20.54 -0.45
C LYS A 78 8.85 20.82 0.99
N THR A 79 9.62 19.93 1.59
CA THR A 79 10.00 19.99 3.01
C THR A 79 11.49 20.25 3.21
N GLY A 80 11.90 20.55 4.44
CA GLY A 80 13.28 20.86 4.79
C GLY A 80 13.58 22.36 4.82
N VAL A 81 14.72 22.70 5.45
CA VAL A 81 15.08 24.10 5.74
C VAL A 81 15.21 24.97 4.49
N ALA A 82 15.55 24.38 3.34
CA ALA A 82 15.68 25.10 2.07
C ALA A 82 14.36 25.68 1.54
N TYR A 83 13.22 25.15 1.99
CA TYR A 83 11.89 25.64 1.63
C TYR A 83 11.19 26.40 2.75
N LEU A 84 11.85 26.59 3.91
CA LEU A 84 11.27 27.33 5.03
C LEU A 84 10.77 28.75 4.66
N PRO A 85 11.43 29.51 3.75
CA PRO A 85 10.90 30.79 3.28
C PRO A 85 9.55 30.72 2.54
N GLU A 86 9.18 29.56 1.98
CA GLU A 86 7.87 29.32 1.35
C GLU A 86 6.80 28.90 2.38
N HIS A 87 7.22 28.65 3.62
CA HIS A 87 6.40 28.16 4.72
C HIS A 87 6.42 29.13 5.91
N ASP A 88 6.38 30.43 5.61
CA ASP A 88 6.43 31.50 6.61
C ASP A 88 5.23 31.48 7.58
N TYR A 89 4.10 30.95 7.14
CA TYR A 89 2.88 30.73 7.92
C TYR A 89 3.03 29.69 9.05
N LEU A 90 4.10 28.89 9.05
CA LEU A 90 4.33 27.89 10.10
C LEU A 90 4.62 28.55 11.45
N PRO A 91 4.11 27.98 12.56
CA PRO A 91 4.45 28.44 13.90
C PRO A 91 5.95 28.22 14.20
N ASP A 92 6.48 28.98 15.15
CA ASP A 92 7.92 28.94 15.50
C ASP A 92 8.38 27.55 15.97
N GLU A 93 7.51 26.80 16.65
CA GLU A 93 7.78 25.41 17.06
C GLU A 93 8.01 24.50 15.85
N ALA A 94 7.17 24.62 14.81
CA ALA A 94 7.32 23.87 13.56
C ALA A 94 8.60 24.26 12.82
N LYS A 95 8.91 25.57 12.75
CA LYS A 95 10.15 26.08 12.16
C LYS A 95 11.38 25.55 12.91
N THR A 96 11.33 25.51 14.24
CA THR A 96 12.38 24.97 15.10
C THR A 96 12.61 23.48 14.86
N PHE A 97 11.54 22.69 14.71
CA PHE A 97 11.63 21.27 14.35
C PHE A 97 12.31 21.08 12.97
N ILE A 98 11.93 21.86 11.97
CA ILE A 98 12.54 21.80 10.62
C ILE A 98 14.02 22.20 10.68
N GLN A 99 14.38 23.20 11.49
CA GLN A 99 15.78 23.58 11.71
C GLN A 99 16.57 22.48 12.42
N ARG A 100 15.98 21.77 13.37
CA ARG A 100 16.61 20.62 14.03
C ARG A 100 16.90 19.48 13.04
N ALA A 101 16.00 19.22 12.09
CA ALA A 101 16.22 18.21 11.05
C ALA A 101 17.47 18.52 10.20
N ARG A 102 17.78 19.80 9.97
CA ARG A 102 19.01 20.23 9.27
C ARG A 102 20.27 19.74 9.96
N ASP A 103 20.29 19.64 11.28
CA ASP A 103 21.47 19.20 12.03
C ASP A 103 21.82 17.73 11.76
N SER A 104 20.84 16.95 11.28
CA SER A 104 21.05 15.58 10.77
C SER A 104 21.44 15.53 9.29
N GLY A 105 21.49 16.69 8.62
CA GLY A 105 21.76 16.84 7.19
C GLY A 105 20.52 16.96 6.30
N PHE A 106 19.30 16.89 6.86
CA PHE A 106 18.06 17.02 6.09
C PHE A 106 17.90 18.47 5.60
N LYS A 107 18.18 18.73 4.32
CA LYS A 107 18.09 20.08 3.74
C LYS A 107 16.84 20.31 2.91
N THR A 108 16.48 19.32 2.09
CA THR A 108 15.36 19.34 1.14
C THR A 108 14.61 18.02 1.22
N GLY A 109 13.32 18.01 0.87
CA GLY A 109 12.52 16.79 0.96
C GLY A 109 11.13 16.89 0.35
N LEU A 110 10.43 15.76 0.39
CA LEU A 110 9.05 15.57 -0.05
C LEU A 110 8.19 15.07 1.12
N GLY A 111 7.25 15.89 1.55
CA GLY A 111 6.11 15.48 2.37
C GLY A 111 5.08 14.81 1.49
N LEU A 112 4.83 13.54 1.76
CA LEU A 112 3.96 12.64 1.01
C LEU A 112 2.84 12.10 1.93
N PRO A 113 1.72 12.83 2.04
CA PRO A 113 0.56 12.38 2.78
C PRO A 113 -0.10 11.19 2.09
N MET A 114 -0.35 10.12 2.85
CA MET A 114 -0.94 8.86 2.38
C MET A 114 -2.39 8.72 2.82
N ARG A 115 -2.69 9.17 4.04
CA ARG A 115 -4.05 9.34 4.57
C ARG A 115 -4.16 10.72 5.20
N LEU A 116 -5.26 11.41 4.90
CA LEU A 116 -5.50 12.76 5.38
C LEU A 116 -6.14 12.76 6.76
N GLN A 117 -5.96 13.87 7.48
CA GLN A 117 -6.62 14.11 8.76
C GLN A 117 -8.14 13.91 8.64
N GLY A 118 -8.73 13.23 9.63
CA GLY A 118 -10.13 12.81 9.62
C GLY A 118 -10.36 11.35 9.19
N ALA A 119 -9.36 10.67 8.64
CA ALA A 119 -9.38 9.22 8.47
C ALA A 119 -9.14 8.49 9.80
N ALA A 120 -9.57 7.21 9.89
CA ALA A 120 -9.40 6.38 11.09
C ALA A 120 -7.95 6.30 11.60
N ARG A 121 -6.97 6.36 10.69
CA ARG A 121 -5.59 6.73 10.96
C ARG A 121 -5.13 7.64 9.83
N PHE A 122 -4.25 8.60 10.12
CA PHE A 122 -3.72 9.52 9.12
C PHE A 122 -2.22 9.74 9.26
N GLY A 123 -1.58 10.19 8.18
CA GLY A 123 -0.13 10.31 8.11
C GLY A 123 0.44 9.91 6.75
N GLY A 124 1.72 9.56 6.72
CA GLY A 124 2.43 9.23 5.50
C GLY A 124 3.95 9.29 5.65
N PHE A 125 4.61 9.66 4.56
CA PHE A 125 6.07 9.74 4.49
C PHE A 125 6.57 11.17 4.40
N ASN A 126 7.71 11.45 5.01
CA ASN A 126 8.53 12.63 4.71
C ASN A 126 9.93 12.14 4.32
N LEU A 127 10.25 12.27 3.03
CA LEU A 127 11.50 11.81 2.43
C LEU A 127 12.46 12.98 2.32
N GLY A 128 13.66 12.88 2.89
CA GLY A 128 14.66 13.94 2.90
C GLY A 128 15.93 13.59 2.14
N THR A 129 16.64 14.63 1.73
CA THR A 129 17.95 14.54 1.10
C THR A 129 18.91 15.59 1.68
N ALA A 130 20.22 15.34 1.52
CA ALA A 130 21.27 16.30 1.83
C ALA A 130 21.54 17.31 0.70
N MET A 131 20.81 17.21 -0.42
CA MET A 131 20.97 18.06 -1.60
C MET A 131 20.56 19.50 -1.30
N ASP A 132 21.21 20.44 -1.98
CA ASP A 132 20.69 21.79 -2.08
C ASP A 132 19.40 21.83 -2.92
N ARG A 133 18.80 23.02 -2.96
CA ARG A 133 17.53 23.23 -3.62
C ARG A 133 17.59 22.97 -5.13
N GLU A 134 18.62 23.45 -5.80
CA GLU A 134 18.77 23.32 -7.25
C GLU A 134 18.90 21.84 -7.66
N ALA A 135 19.79 21.10 -7.00
CA ALA A 135 19.97 19.68 -7.28
C ALA A 135 18.72 18.85 -6.96
N PHE A 136 18.01 19.17 -5.88
CA PHE A 136 16.77 18.51 -5.51
C PHE A 136 15.65 18.77 -6.53
N GLU A 137 15.45 20.03 -6.94
CA GLU A 137 14.41 20.41 -7.91
C GLU A 137 14.70 19.81 -9.29
N ALA A 138 15.97 19.60 -9.65
CA ALA A 138 16.35 18.96 -10.91
C ALA A 138 16.21 17.43 -10.89
N ARG A 139 16.51 16.77 -9.76
CA ARG A 139 16.67 15.30 -9.71
C ARG A 139 15.51 14.56 -9.06
N ILE A 140 14.94 15.12 -7.99
CA ILE A 140 13.96 14.44 -7.12
C ILE A 140 12.54 14.92 -7.42
N LEU A 141 12.32 16.24 -7.45
CA LEU A 141 10.99 16.82 -7.61
C LEU A 141 10.25 16.41 -8.89
N PRO A 142 10.90 16.22 -10.06
CA PRO A 142 10.22 15.76 -11.28
C PRO A 142 9.69 14.32 -11.16
N ARG A 143 10.29 13.51 -10.27
CA ARG A 143 9.94 12.11 -10.03
C ARG A 143 9.04 11.90 -8.80
N ARG A 144 8.55 12.98 -8.19
CA ARG A 144 7.73 12.95 -6.97
C ARG A 144 6.56 11.96 -7.02
N GLU A 145 5.91 11.80 -8.18
CA GLU A 145 4.76 10.89 -8.31
C GLU A 145 5.19 9.42 -8.30
N GLU A 146 6.39 9.11 -8.80
CA GLU A 146 6.97 7.76 -8.72
C GLU A 146 7.25 7.39 -7.26
N PHE A 147 7.90 8.29 -6.51
CA PHE A 147 8.14 8.12 -5.07
C PHE A 147 6.83 8.00 -4.30
N ARG A 148 5.86 8.85 -4.61
CA ARG A 148 4.55 8.85 -3.97
C ARG A 148 3.81 7.54 -4.16
N LEU A 149 3.76 7.01 -5.39
CA LEU A 149 3.11 5.73 -5.67
C LEU A 149 3.78 4.60 -4.89
N TYR A 150 5.11 4.53 -4.90
CA TYR A 150 5.86 3.52 -4.18
C TYR A 150 5.60 3.58 -2.66
N CYS A 151 5.65 4.79 -2.08
CA CYS A 151 5.34 5.02 -0.68
C CYS A 151 3.87 4.73 -0.33
N LEU A 152 2.93 4.94 -1.25
CA LEU A 152 1.52 4.60 -1.03
C LEU A 152 1.32 3.10 -0.88
N LEU A 153 1.98 2.30 -1.71
CA LEU A 153 1.94 0.84 -1.63
C LEU A 153 2.61 0.34 -0.35
N ALA A 154 3.74 0.92 0.03
CA ALA A 154 4.40 0.62 1.30
C ALA A 154 3.50 1.00 2.51
N HIS A 155 2.90 2.19 2.50
CA HIS A 155 1.97 2.65 3.55
C HIS A 155 0.79 1.69 3.69
N ARG A 156 0.17 1.28 2.58
CA ARG A 156 -0.92 0.32 2.60
C ARG A 156 -0.50 -0.97 3.32
N ARG A 157 0.68 -1.52 2.97
CA ARG A 157 1.15 -2.75 3.61
C ARG A 157 1.46 -2.55 5.10
N ILE A 158 2.08 -1.43 5.47
CA ILE A 158 2.36 -1.10 6.89
C ILE A 158 1.06 -1.02 7.69
N GLU A 159 0.03 -0.36 7.17
CA GLU A 159 -1.26 -0.24 7.87
C GLU A 159 -2.03 -1.57 7.94
N GLU A 160 -1.98 -2.41 6.89
CA GLU A 160 -2.51 -3.77 6.94
C GLU A 160 -1.88 -4.58 8.08
N LEU A 161 -0.55 -4.55 8.20
CA LEU A 161 0.18 -5.25 9.27
C LEU A 161 -0.05 -4.63 10.65
N THR A 162 -0.16 -3.29 10.73
CA THR A 162 -0.44 -2.58 12.00
C THR A 162 -1.82 -2.95 12.54
N GLN A 163 -2.83 -3.06 11.68
CA GLN A 163 -4.18 -3.48 12.08
C GLN A 163 -4.21 -4.94 12.56
N GLN A 164 -3.49 -5.84 11.88
CA GLN A 164 -3.37 -7.23 12.32
C GLN A 164 -2.77 -7.36 13.72
N LEU A 165 -1.77 -6.54 14.05
CA LEU A 165 -1.17 -6.49 15.39
C LEU A 165 -2.15 -5.96 16.46
N ALA A 166 -2.98 -4.96 16.12
CA ALA A 166 -3.91 -4.33 17.05
C ALA A 166 -5.11 -5.22 17.43
N LEU A 167 -5.49 -6.16 16.56
CA LEU A 167 -6.72 -6.94 16.71
C LEU A 167 -6.54 -8.26 17.49
N GLY A 168 -5.31 -8.64 17.85
CA GLY A 168 -5.05 -9.92 18.50
C GLY A 168 -5.41 -11.12 17.62
N SER A 169 -4.92 -12.29 17.99
CA SER A 169 -5.09 -13.54 17.24
C SER A 169 -6.53 -14.08 17.29
N GLY A 170 -7.48 -13.41 16.63
CA GLY A 170 -8.87 -13.84 16.57
C GLY A 170 -9.71 -12.97 15.64
N GLU A 171 -10.07 -13.55 14.49
CA GLU A 171 -11.18 -13.11 13.63
C GLU A 171 -11.01 -11.77 12.88
N PHE A 172 -10.08 -11.73 11.92
CA PHE A 172 -10.27 -10.93 10.70
C PHE A 172 -10.15 -11.82 9.45
N PRO A 173 -10.80 -11.45 8.33
CA PRO A 173 -10.69 -12.20 7.09
C PRO A 173 -9.21 -12.29 6.73
N ARG A 174 -8.78 -13.48 6.29
CA ARG A 174 -7.46 -13.69 5.68
C ARG A 174 -7.12 -12.52 4.76
N PRO A 175 -5.84 -12.12 4.63
CA PRO A 175 -5.44 -11.04 3.74
C PRO A 175 -6.24 -11.08 2.45
N MET A 176 -6.73 -9.94 1.95
CA MET A 176 -7.31 -9.82 0.60
C MET A 176 -6.29 -10.11 -0.52
N ILE A 177 -5.17 -10.74 -0.18
CA ILE A 177 -4.43 -11.59 -1.09
C ILE A 177 -5.26 -12.87 -1.13
N ALA A 178 -6.09 -13.02 -2.16
CA ALA A 178 -6.65 -14.32 -2.48
C ALA A 178 -5.47 -15.30 -2.39
N PRO A 179 -5.56 -16.37 -1.57
CA PRO A 179 -4.47 -17.31 -1.46
C PRO A 179 -4.02 -17.65 -2.88
N GLU A 180 -2.71 -17.68 -3.14
CA GLU A 180 -2.20 -18.30 -4.34
C GLU A 180 -2.67 -19.75 -4.29
N HIS A 181 -3.87 -20.00 -4.83
CA HIS A 181 -4.25 -21.33 -5.24
C HIS A 181 -3.35 -21.58 -6.44
N ASP A 182 -2.16 -22.14 -6.19
CA ASP A 182 -1.25 -22.68 -7.21
C ASP A 182 -2.03 -23.52 -8.25
N GLU A 183 -3.14 -24.13 -7.82
CA GLU A 183 -4.10 -24.84 -8.65
C GLU A 183 -4.79 -23.91 -9.67
N ILE A 184 -5.31 -22.74 -9.25
CA ILE A 184 -6.04 -21.79 -10.12
C ILE A 184 -5.09 -20.93 -10.96
N ALA A 185 -3.83 -20.72 -10.52
CA ALA A 185 -2.83 -19.95 -11.27
C ALA A 185 -2.55 -20.54 -12.67
N GLN A 186 -2.79 -21.84 -12.87
CA GLN A 186 -2.63 -22.53 -14.15
C GLN A 186 -3.80 -22.30 -15.12
N LEU A 187 -4.90 -21.70 -14.65
CA LEU A 187 -6.04 -21.35 -15.48
C LEU A 187 -5.79 -20.02 -16.19
N THR A 188 -6.12 -19.98 -17.48
CA THR A 188 -6.22 -18.71 -18.22
C THR A 188 -7.31 -17.82 -17.61
N PRO A 189 -7.27 -16.50 -17.84
CA PRO A 189 -8.29 -15.58 -17.32
C PRO A 189 -9.72 -16.04 -17.63
N ARG A 190 -9.94 -16.59 -18.83
CA ARG A 190 -11.24 -17.06 -19.29
C ARG A 190 -11.70 -18.37 -18.65
N GLU A 191 -10.77 -19.30 -18.45
CA GLU A 191 -11.04 -20.53 -17.70
C GLU A 191 -11.39 -20.22 -16.25
N ARG A 192 -10.66 -19.28 -15.63
CA ARG A 192 -10.92 -18.83 -14.25
C ARG A 192 -12.29 -18.17 -14.09
N GLU A 193 -12.67 -17.31 -15.04
CA GLU A 193 -14.00 -16.67 -15.07
C GLU A 193 -15.13 -17.71 -15.13
N ILE A 194 -15.02 -18.69 -16.02
CA ILE A 194 -16.05 -19.75 -16.18
C ILE A 194 -16.08 -20.67 -14.96
N ALA A 195 -14.91 -21.05 -14.45
CA ALA A 195 -14.78 -21.87 -13.25
C ALA A 195 -15.43 -21.19 -12.03
N TYR A 196 -15.20 -19.88 -11.87
CA TYR A 196 -15.79 -19.07 -10.81
C TYR A 196 -17.32 -19.06 -10.89
N LEU A 197 -17.90 -18.71 -12.05
CA LEU A 197 -19.36 -18.70 -12.21
C LEU A 197 -19.98 -20.07 -11.90
N VAL A 198 -19.38 -21.16 -12.36
CA VAL A 198 -19.90 -22.50 -12.08
C VAL A 198 -19.79 -22.88 -10.60
N ALA A 199 -18.70 -22.49 -9.94
CA ALA A 199 -18.50 -22.67 -8.50
C ALA A 199 -19.53 -21.89 -7.67
N GLN A 200 -19.94 -20.70 -8.14
CA GLN A 200 -20.94 -19.82 -7.55
C GLN A 200 -22.40 -20.31 -7.73
N GLY A 201 -22.62 -21.42 -8.43
CA GLY A 201 -23.96 -22.00 -8.58
C GLY A 201 -24.58 -21.83 -9.97
N PHE A 202 -24.00 -20.99 -10.84
CA PHE A 202 -24.54 -20.76 -12.18
C PHE A 202 -24.49 -22.02 -13.05
N SER A 203 -25.57 -22.25 -13.79
CA SER A 203 -25.66 -23.28 -14.82
C SER A 203 -24.81 -22.90 -16.04
N ARG A 204 -24.49 -23.89 -16.88
CA ARG A 204 -23.75 -23.64 -18.14
C ARG A 204 -24.49 -22.68 -19.07
N LYS A 205 -25.83 -22.67 -19.03
CA LYS A 205 -26.67 -21.73 -19.79
C LYS A 205 -26.54 -20.30 -19.27
N GLU A 206 -26.53 -20.12 -17.96
CA GLU A 206 -26.33 -18.80 -17.36
C GLU A 206 -24.90 -18.30 -17.57
N CYS A 207 -23.90 -19.17 -17.42
CA CYS A 207 -22.51 -18.84 -17.73
C CYS A 207 -22.34 -18.42 -19.20
N ALA A 208 -22.96 -19.17 -20.12
CA ALA A 208 -22.98 -18.85 -21.55
C ALA A 208 -23.58 -17.45 -21.81
N ARG A 209 -24.69 -17.12 -21.14
CA ARG A 209 -25.33 -15.80 -21.20
C ARG A 209 -24.41 -14.70 -20.66
N LEU A 210 -23.86 -14.89 -19.46
CA LEU A 210 -23.02 -13.91 -18.77
C LEU A 210 -21.71 -13.64 -19.52
N CYS A 211 -21.11 -14.70 -20.08
CA CYS A 211 -19.85 -14.60 -20.80
C CYS A 211 -20.02 -14.36 -22.31
N ALA A 212 -21.25 -14.26 -22.83
CA ALA A 212 -21.55 -14.10 -24.26
C ALA A 212 -20.88 -15.17 -25.15
N ILE A 213 -20.96 -16.44 -24.76
CA ILE A 213 -20.44 -17.61 -25.50
C ILE A 213 -21.48 -18.73 -25.58
N SER A 214 -21.23 -19.77 -26.37
CA SER A 214 -22.15 -20.91 -26.43
C SER A 214 -22.01 -21.82 -25.19
N GLN A 215 -23.08 -22.55 -24.83
CA GLN A 215 -23.02 -23.59 -23.79
C GLN A 215 -22.01 -24.70 -24.10
N HIS A 216 -21.77 -24.96 -25.38
CA HIS A 216 -20.76 -25.90 -25.83
C HIS A 216 -19.36 -25.39 -25.46
N THR A 217 -19.08 -24.11 -25.77
CA THR A 217 -17.83 -23.43 -25.42
C THR A 217 -17.60 -23.42 -23.91
N VAL A 218 -18.64 -23.16 -23.11
CA VAL A 218 -18.57 -23.27 -21.63
C VAL A 218 -18.17 -24.70 -21.21
N SER A 219 -18.73 -25.72 -21.86
CA SER A 219 -18.42 -27.11 -21.55
C SER A 219 -16.97 -27.48 -21.90
N ASP A 220 -16.42 -26.93 -22.97
CA ASP A 220 -15.03 -27.16 -23.36
C ASP A 220 -14.05 -26.44 -22.44
N TYR A 221 -14.36 -25.21 -22.02
CA TYR A 221 -13.60 -24.54 -20.95
C TYR A 221 -13.62 -25.33 -19.66
N LEU A 222 -14.78 -25.88 -19.25
CA LEU A 222 -14.87 -26.71 -18.04
C LEU A 222 -14.06 -28.01 -18.14
N LYS A 223 -14.00 -28.65 -19.31
CA LYS A 223 -13.11 -29.81 -19.50
C LYS A 223 -11.65 -29.44 -19.30
N SER A 224 -11.23 -28.30 -19.87
CA SER A 224 -9.86 -27.80 -19.71
C SER A 224 -9.56 -27.45 -18.24
N VAL A 225 -10.49 -26.78 -17.56
CA VAL A 225 -10.40 -26.45 -16.13
C VAL A 225 -10.24 -27.72 -15.30
N TYR A 226 -11.10 -28.71 -15.48
CA TYR A 226 -11.04 -29.98 -14.74
C TYR A 226 -9.73 -30.73 -14.97
N ALA A 227 -9.26 -30.77 -16.21
CA ALA A 227 -7.97 -31.39 -16.54
C ALA A 227 -6.79 -30.67 -15.87
N LYS A 228 -6.76 -29.33 -15.91
CA LYS A 228 -5.70 -28.50 -15.33
C LYS A 228 -5.69 -28.55 -13.80
N LEU A 229 -6.86 -28.60 -13.18
CA LEU A 229 -6.99 -28.67 -11.72
C LEU A 229 -6.89 -30.12 -11.17
N GLY A 230 -6.86 -31.13 -12.04
CA GLY A 230 -6.85 -32.54 -11.61
C GLY A 230 -8.13 -32.96 -10.88
N ILE A 231 -9.25 -32.29 -11.13
CA ILE A 231 -10.54 -32.55 -10.49
C ILE A 231 -11.54 -33.14 -11.50
N ASN A 232 -12.52 -33.88 -11.01
CA ASN A 232 -13.51 -34.54 -11.86
C ASN A 232 -14.94 -34.07 -11.61
N ASP A 233 -15.17 -33.24 -10.59
CA ASP A 233 -16.50 -32.85 -10.16
C ASP A 233 -16.61 -31.37 -9.77
N ARG A 234 -17.85 -30.89 -9.86
CA ARG A 234 -18.23 -29.53 -9.52
C ARG A 234 -18.08 -29.23 -8.03
N ILE A 235 -18.25 -30.24 -7.17
CA ILE A 235 -18.18 -30.06 -5.72
C ILE A 235 -16.76 -29.65 -5.33
N ARG A 236 -15.76 -30.31 -5.90
CA ARG A 236 -14.35 -30.00 -5.71
C ARG A 236 -14.00 -28.64 -6.29
N LEU A 237 -14.56 -28.29 -7.46
CA LEU A 237 -14.44 -26.94 -8.02
C LEU A 237 -14.99 -25.88 -7.04
N THR A 238 -16.19 -26.10 -6.50
CA THR A 238 -16.80 -25.22 -5.49
C THR A 238 -15.97 -25.15 -4.21
N GLN A 239 -15.39 -26.26 -3.73
CA GLN A 239 -14.49 -26.26 -2.57
C GLN A 239 -13.24 -25.40 -2.80
N ILE A 240 -12.63 -25.51 -3.99
CA ILE A 240 -11.46 -24.72 -4.38
C ILE A 240 -11.77 -23.22 -4.35
N PHE A 241 -12.94 -22.80 -4.83
CA PHE A 241 -13.33 -21.38 -4.86
C PHE A 241 -13.96 -20.86 -3.55
N ASN A 242 -14.56 -21.73 -2.72
CA ASN A 242 -15.14 -21.35 -1.42
C ASN A 242 -14.08 -21.25 -0.31
N ALA A 243 -12.99 -22.00 -0.41
CA ALA A 243 -11.83 -21.83 0.49
C ALA A 243 -11.15 -20.45 0.33
N ALA A 244 -11.44 -19.75 -0.77
CA ALA A 244 -10.96 -18.41 -1.10
C ALA A 244 -11.89 -17.26 -0.62
N GLY A 245 -12.93 -17.54 0.19
CA GLY A 245 -13.72 -16.50 0.88
C GLY A 245 -14.62 -15.64 -0.02
N SER A 246 -15.22 -16.22 -1.07
CA SER A 246 -16.21 -15.52 -1.90
C SER A 246 -17.62 -15.86 -1.43
N ASP A 247 -18.38 -14.88 -0.94
CA ASP A 247 -19.82 -15.07 -0.67
C ASP A 247 -20.58 -15.41 -1.98
N PRO A 248 -21.68 -16.20 -1.90
CA PRO A 248 -22.46 -16.57 -3.08
C PRO A 248 -23.03 -15.34 -3.79
N ILE A 249 -22.66 -15.13 -5.05
CA ILE A 249 -23.31 -14.12 -5.90
C ILE A 249 -24.69 -14.66 -6.31
N ALA A 250 -25.75 -13.97 -5.90
CA ALA A 250 -27.11 -14.30 -6.30
C ALA A 250 -27.28 -14.19 -7.83
N PRO A 251 -27.97 -15.14 -8.48
CA PRO A 251 -28.19 -15.08 -9.91
C PRO A 251 -29.09 -13.89 -10.28
N PRO A 252 -28.83 -13.19 -11.40
CA PRO A 252 -29.71 -12.13 -11.87
C PRO A 252 -30.97 -12.74 -12.49
N ASP A 253 -32.12 -12.23 -12.04
CA ASP A 253 -33.48 -12.52 -12.54
C ASP A 253 -33.56 -12.52 -14.08
#